data_AF-Q6LH42-F1
#
_entry.id   AF-Q6LH42-F1
#
_cell.length_a   1.000
_cell.length_b   1.000
_cell.length_c   1.000
_cell.angle_alpha   90.00
_cell.angle_beta   90.00
_cell.angle_gamma   90.00
#
_symmetry.space_group_name_H-M   'P 1'
#
loop_
_entity.id
_entity.type
_entity.pdbx_description
1 polymer ?
#
loop_
_entity_poly.entity_id
_entity_poly.type
_entity_poly.pdbx_seq_one_letter_code
_entity_poly.pdbx_strand_id
1 'polypeptide(L)'
;MRAKTFTYRLKYITQLLLDMTPAQREQVKLNIQSIQPEITVGDIIRPIFDISPQCPHCHSLHFNKWGKSGSVQRYRCKECAKTFNIKTKTPLAKLHKCDLWLQYAECMELKLPLRQAAKICNINLKTAFLWRHRFLEAQSEQYKDKLSGIIEVDEFFLAYSEKGTKKLNRDRVARKRGGEVDKRKRGEQVAVLLSIDRSKHMIDGVLADDTASEISSHLEPYIVKDSILCSDGAWAYVSIAEETNCDHKRLISNENRVQDKIYHIQTVNGAIAHFKGWIDIKMRGVATKYLPHYLAWFRESYAGLNFQQMLVAAYR
;
A
#
# COMPACT_ATOMS: atom_id res chain seq x y z
N MET A 1 -22.92 1.43 29.12
CA MET A 1 -23.96 0.52 29.64
C MET A 1 -23.33 -0.40 30.69
N ARG A 2 -23.97 -0.70 31.82
CA ARG A 2 -23.40 -1.62 32.84
C ARG A 2 -23.27 -3.04 32.26
N ALA A 3 -22.19 -3.75 32.59
CA ALA A 3 -21.84 -5.04 31.99
C ALA A 3 -22.95 -6.11 32.09
N LYS A 4 -23.64 -6.21 33.24
CA LYS A 4 -24.77 -7.13 33.44
C LYS A 4 -25.97 -6.83 32.53
N THR A 5 -26.23 -5.54 32.28
CA THR A 5 -27.32 -5.11 31.39
C THR A 5 -26.97 -5.38 29.92
N PHE A 6 -25.69 -5.28 29.55
CA PHE A 6 -25.20 -5.64 28.22
C PHE A 6 -25.39 -7.14 27.94
N THR A 7 -24.92 -8.00 28.84
CA THR A 7 -25.00 -9.45 28.64
C THR A 7 -26.43 -9.97 28.59
N TYR A 8 -27.34 -9.40 29.40
CA TYR A 8 -28.77 -9.73 29.31
C TYR A 8 -29.36 -9.35 27.94
N ARG A 9 -29.11 -8.12 27.47
CA ARG A 9 -29.60 -7.65 26.17
C ARG A 9 -29.00 -8.44 25.01
N LEU A 10 -27.71 -8.78 25.08
CA LEU A 10 -27.04 -9.58 24.07
C LEU A 10 -27.70 -10.96 23.95
N LYS A 11 -27.88 -11.67 25.07
CA LYS A 11 -28.54 -12.98 25.08
C LYS A 11 -29.96 -12.91 24.51
N TYR A 12 -30.72 -11.90 24.88
CA TYR A 12 -32.08 -11.71 24.37
C TYR A 12 -32.10 -11.48 22.85
N ILE A 13 -31.22 -10.62 22.34
CA ILE A 13 -31.12 -10.35 20.89
C ILE A 13 -30.66 -11.61 20.15
N THR A 14 -29.69 -12.35 20.68
CA THR A 14 -29.21 -13.59 20.07
C THR A 14 -30.33 -14.63 19.95
N GLN A 15 -31.16 -14.78 20.99
CA GLN A 15 -32.31 -15.68 20.94
C GLN A 15 -33.30 -15.27 19.84
N LEU A 16 -33.69 -13.99 19.81
CA LEU A 16 -34.57 -13.45 18.77
C LEU A 16 -34.04 -13.66 17.36
N LEU A 17 -32.72 -13.54 17.15
CA LEU A 17 -32.09 -13.77 15.84
C LEU A 17 -32.04 -15.25 15.45
N LEU A 18 -31.91 -16.17 16.42
CA LEU A 18 -31.94 -17.61 16.16
C LEU A 18 -33.34 -18.09 15.76
N ASP A 19 -34.37 -17.49 16.36
CA ASP A 19 -35.78 -17.77 16.07
C ASP A 19 -36.23 -17.21 14.70
N MET A 20 -35.43 -16.33 14.08
CA MET A 20 -35.68 -15.82 12.73
C MET A 20 -35.23 -16.79 11.64
N THR A 21 -35.96 -16.80 10.53
CA THR A 21 -35.54 -17.48 9.30
C THR A 21 -34.26 -16.84 8.72
N PRO A 22 -33.50 -17.57 7.88
CA PRO A 22 -32.32 -17.00 7.22
C PRO A 22 -32.61 -15.71 6.43
N ALA A 23 -33.74 -15.64 5.73
CA ALA A 23 -34.16 -14.45 4.98
C ALA A 23 -34.44 -13.25 5.89
N GLN A 24 -35.10 -13.46 7.04
CA GLN A 24 -35.37 -12.40 8.01
C GLN A 24 -34.09 -11.91 8.68
N ARG A 25 -33.14 -12.81 8.99
CA ARG A 25 -31.82 -12.42 9.51
C ARG A 25 -31.06 -11.55 8.51
N GLU A 26 -31.12 -11.89 7.22
CA GLU A 26 -30.50 -11.05 6.19
C GLU A 26 -31.17 -9.67 6.10
N GLN A 27 -32.51 -9.60 6.23
CA GLN A 27 -33.20 -8.30 6.26
C GLN A 27 -32.84 -7.47 7.50
N VAL A 28 -32.69 -8.08 8.67
CA VAL A 28 -32.21 -7.40 9.89
C VAL A 28 -30.79 -6.89 9.69
N LYS A 29 -29.90 -7.68 9.07
CA LYS A 29 -28.54 -7.26 8.73
C LYS A 29 -28.55 -6.06 7.76
N LEU A 30 -29.35 -6.10 6.70
CA LEU A 30 -29.51 -4.97 5.76
C LEU A 30 -30.06 -3.72 6.46
N ASN A 31 -31.05 -3.86 7.33
CA ASN A 31 -31.60 -2.75 8.11
C ASN A 31 -30.57 -2.16 9.07
N ILE A 32 -29.82 -2.99 9.81
CA ILE A 32 -28.74 -2.51 10.68
C ILE A 32 -27.70 -1.76 9.86
N GLN A 33 -27.32 -2.25 8.69
CA GLN A 33 -26.39 -1.57 7.78
C GLN A 33 -26.94 -0.23 7.30
N SER A 34 -28.23 -0.12 7.02
CA SER A 34 -28.88 1.15 6.61
C SER A 34 -29.05 2.17 7.74
N ILE A 35 -29.08 1.71 9.01
CA ILE A 35 -29.27 2.54 10.20
C ILE A 35 -27.93 2.97 10.81
N GLN A 36 -26.85 2.26 10.53
CA GLN A 36 -25.51 2.68 10.93
C GLN A 36 -25.21 4.04 10.30
N PRO A 37 -24.80 5.06 11.08
CA PRO A 37 -24.34 6.31 10.49
C PRO A 37 -23.18 5.99 9.53
N GLU A 38 -23.22 6.55 8.32
CA GLU A 38 -22.10 6.44 7.38
C GLU A 38 -20.82 6.82 8.10
N ILE A 39 -19.88 5.87 8.19
CA ILE A 39 -18.56 6.14 8.77
C ILE A 39 -17.97 7.29 7.97
N THR A 40 -17.61 8.38 8.63
CA THR A 40 -16.98 9.50 7.96
C THR A 40 -15.46 9.36 8.00
N VAL A 41 -14.76 10.04 7.10
CA VAL A 41 -13.31 10.19 7.19
C VAL A 41 -12.87 10.79 8.53
N GLY A 42 -13.71 11.66 9.11
CA GLY A 42 -13.45 12.22 10.43
C GLY A 42 -13.40 11.15 11.51
N ASP A 43 -14.28 10.15 11.45
CA ASP A 43 -14.37 9.07 12.43
C ASP A 43 -13.18 8.11 12.35
N ILE A 44 -12.56 7.99 11.17
CA ILE A 44 -11.37 7.16 10.94
C ILE A 44 -10.08 7.89 11.35
N ILE A 45 -9.92 9.13 10.91
CA ILE A 45 -8.66 9.87 11.06
C ILE A 45 -8.52 10.48 12.46
N ARG A 46 -9.61 11.00 13.03
CA ARG A 46 -9.56 11.75 14.29
C ARG A 46 -9.06 10.91 15.47
N PRO A 47 -9.49 9.65 15.67
CA PRO A 47 -8.92 8.82 16.73
C PRO A 47 -7.40 8.66 16.63
N ILE A 48 -6.85 8.60 15.41
CA ILE A 48 -5.40 8.49 15.19
C ILE A 48 -4.69 9.76 15.68
N PHE A 49 -5.25 10.93 15.37
CA PHE A 49 -4.73 12.20 15.86
C PHE A 49 -4.83 12.30 17.40
N ASP A 50 -5.95 11.85 17.96
CA ASP A 50 -6.23 11.96 19.40
C ASP A 50 -5.34 11.02 20.26
N ILE A 51 -4.71 9.99 19.69
CA ILE A 51 -3.73 9.12 20.38
C ILE A 51 -2.47 9.91 20.79
N SER A 52 -1.99 10.81 19.92
CA SER A 52 -0.81 11.62 20.18
C SER A 52 -1.01 13.04 19.62
N PRO A 53 -1.84 13.85 20.30
CA PRO A 53 -2.27 15.15 19.80
C PRO A 53 -1.13 16.16 19.93
N GLN A 54 -0.46 16.46 18.82
CA GLN A 54 0.65 17.40 18.77
C GLN A 54 0.54 18.37 17.59
N CYS A 55 1.15 19.55 17.73
CA CYS A 55 1.32 20.48 16.64
C CYS A 55 2.23 19.85 15.57
N PRO A 56 1.79 19.69 14.31
CA PRO A 56 2.63 19.09 13.27
C PRO A 56 3.83 19.98 12.92
N HIS A 57 3.84 21.25 13.31
CA HIS A 57 4.93 22.18 12.99
C HIS A 57 6.09 22.15 14.00
N CYS A 58 5.80 22.00 15.29
CA CYS A 58 6.77 22.12 16.37
C CYS A 58 6.64 21.05 17.46
N HIS A 59 5.76 20.06 17.29
CA HIS A 59 5.52 18.95 18.22
C HIS A 59 4.98 19.34 19.61
N SER A 60 4.68 20.62 19.84
CA SER A 60 4.00 21.11 21.04
C SER A 60 2.65 20.43 21.27
N LEU A 61 2.38 20.05 22.52
CA LEU A 61 1.07 19.59 23.00
C LEU A 61 0.12 20.75 23.34
N HIS A 62 0.61 22.00 23.29
CA HIS A 62 -0.14 23.19 23.69
C HIS A 62 -0.77 23.90 22.49
N PHE A 63 -2.04 23.62 22.23
CA PHE A 63 -2.83 24.27 21.17
C PHE A 63 -4.30 24.37 21.54
N ASN A 64 -5.00 25.34 20.93
CA ASN A 64 -6.43 25.56 21.12
C ASN A 64 -7.19 25.30 19.82
N LYS A 65 -8.49 24.98 19.92
CA LYS A 65 -9.40 24.99 18.77
C LYS A 65 -9.49 26.40 18.19
N TRP A 66 -9.42 26.51 16.86
CA TRP A 66 -9.38 27.77 16.12
C TRP A 66 -10.43 27.80 15.00
N GLY A 67 -11.70 27.60 15.38
CA GLY A 67 -12.82 27.52 14.45
C GLY A 67 -12.78 26.28 13.55
N LYS A 68 -13.60 26.30 12.49
CA LYS A 68 -13.70 25.20 11.50
C LYS A 68 -13.55 25.75 10.08
N SER A 69 -13.12 24.89 9.17
CA SER A 69 -13.19 25.14 7.72
C SER A 69 -13.99 24.01 7.09
N GLY A 70 -15.23 24.31 6.69
CA GLY A 70 -16.22 23.27 6.39
C GLY A 70 -16.46 22.37 7.61
N SER A 71 -16.40 21.06 7.40
CA SER A 71 -16.53 20.05 8.47
C SER A 71 -15.25 19.84 9.30
N VAL A 72 -14.12 20.43 8.89
CA VAL A 72 -12.82 20.13 9.50
C VAL A 72 -12.47 21.11 10.63
N GLN A 73 -12.16 20.57 11.81
CA GLN A 73 -11.67 21.33 12.95
C GLN A 73 -10.27 21.89 12.68
N ARG A 74 -10.08 23.20 12.95
CA ARG A 74 -8.76 23.85 12.93
C ARG A 74 -8.25 24.03 14.36
N TYR A 75 -6.94 24.05 14.49
CA TYR A 75 -6.20 24.27 15.72
C TYR A 75 -5.17 25.38 15.52
N ARG A 76 -4.81 26.07 16.61
CA ARG A 76 -3.73 27.05 16.64
C ARG A 76 -2.77 26.70 17.77
N CYS A 77 -1.50 26.48 17.42
CA CYS A 77 -0.45 26.20 18.39
C CYS A 77 -0.11 27.45 19.21
N LYS A 78 0.08 27.29 20.53
CA LYS A 78 0.45 28.38 21.42
C LYS A 78 1.92 28.74 21.34
N GLU A 79 2.79 27.78 21.02
CA GLU A 79 4.24 28.00 20.92
C GLU A 79 4.63 28.61 19.57
N CYS A 80 4.35 27.93 18.45
CA CYS A 80 4.76 28.42 17.13
C CYS A 80 3.75 29.35 16.45
N ALA A 81 2.61 29.64 17.09
CA ALA A 81 1.50 30.45 16.59
C ALA A 81 0.83 30.00 15.26
N LYS A 82 1.33 28.93 14.61
CA LYS A 82 0.81 28.40 13.33
C LYS A 82 -0.54 27.70 13.52
N THR A 83 -1.40 27.80 12.51
CA THR A 83 -2.67 27.06 12.46
C THR A 83 -2.53 25.77 11.68
N PHE A 84 -3.20 24.71 12.13
CA PHE A 84 -3.21 23.42 11.47
C PHE A 84 -4.60 22.76 11.58
N ASN A 85 -4.78 21.66 10.88
CA ASN A 85 -5.89 20.72 11.07
C ASN A 85 -5.31 19.30 11.17
N ILE A 86 -6.16 18.31 11.44
CA ILE A 86 -5.73 16.91 11.57
C ILE A 86 -4.95 16.40 10.35
N LYS A 87 -5.22 16.93 9.14
CA LYS A 87 -4.56 16.51 7.89
C LYS A 87 -3.25 17.24 7.61
N THR A 88 -2.84 18.19 8.44
CA THR A 88 -1.68 19.04 8.16
C THR A 88 -0.38 18.23 8.27
N LYS A 89 0.52 18.42 7.31
CA LYS A 89 1.75 17.60 7.11
C LYS A 89 1.50 16.10 6.88
N THR A 90 0.32 15.71 6.43
CA THR A 90 0.05 14.36 5.92
C THR A 90 -0.05 14.37 4.39
N PRO A 91 0.04 13.22 3.71
CA PRO A 91 -0.30 13.14 2.28
C PRO A 91 -1.72 13.62 1.97
N LEU A 92 -2.63 13.56 2.93
CA LEU A 92 -4.01 14.01 2.76
C LEU A 92 -4.18 15.53 2.92
N ALA A 93 -3.11 16.28 3.19
CA ALA A 93 -3.13 17.74 3.29
C ALA A 93 -3.62 18.38 1.99
N LYS A 94 -4.45 19.43 2.12
CA LYS A 94 -4.99 20.23 1.01
C LYS A 94 -5.83 19.47 -0.03
N LEU A 95 -6.10 18.19 0.20
CA LEU A 95 -7.07 17.45 -0.59
C LEU A 95 -8.49 17.87 -0.17
N HIS A 96 -9.27 18.24 -1.18
CA HIS A 96 -10.68 18.61 -1.07
C HIS A 96 -11.59 17.37 -1.16
N LYS A 97 -12.89 17.55 -0.90
CA LYS A 97 -13.93 16.51 -0.98
C LYS A 97 -13.59 15.26 -0.16
N CYS A 98 -13.21 15.46 1.10
CA CYS A 98 -12.83 14.35 1.98
C CYS A 98 -13.99 13.41 2.28
N ASP A 99 -15.24 13.88 2.19
CA ASP A 99 -16.46 13.08 2.19
C ASP A 99 -16.43 11.91 1.19
N LEU A 100 -15.75 12.05 0.05
CA LEU A 100 -15.68 11.01 -0.99
C LEU A 100 -14.49 10.05 -0.86
N TRP A 101 -13.61 10.23 0.13
CA TRP A 101 -12.37 9.44 0.20
C TRP A 101 -12.61 7.99 0.56
N LEU A 102 -13.66 7.67 1.31
CA LEU A 102 -14.01 6.28 1.61
C LEU A 102 -14.47 5.54 0.37
N GLN A 103 -15.39 6.14 -0.38
CA GLN A 103 -15.81 5.61 -1.69
C GLN A 103 -14.63 5.48 -2.67
N TYR A 104 -13.68 6.42 -2.62
CA TYR A 104 -12.47 6.33 -3.43
C TYR A 104 -11.53 5.20 -2.98
N ALA A 105 -11.39 4.99 -1.67
CA ALA A 105 -10.61 3.89 -1.11
C ALA A 105 -11.25 2.52 -1.43
N GLU A 106 -12.58 2.42 -1.45
CA GLU A 106 -13.30 1.21 -1.93
C GLU A 106 -12.96 0.92 -3.39
N CYS A 107 -12.91 1.95 -4.24
CA CYS A 107 -12.45 1.79 -5.62
C CYS A 107 -10.99 1.30 -5.69
N MET A 108 -10.15 1.64 -4.70
CA MET A 108 -8.77 1.18 -4.63
C MET A 108 -8.67 -0.26 -4.13
N GLU A 109 -9.45 -0.66 -3.13
CA GLU A 109 -9.56 -2.05 -2.68
C GLU A 109 -9.98 -2.97 -3.83
N LEU A 110 -10.95 -2.54 -4.64
CA LEU A 110 -11.41 -3.23 -5.84
C LEU A 110 -10.45 -3.14 -7.05
N LYS A 111 -9.28 -2.51 -6.89
CA LYS A 111 -8.26 -2.34 -7.93
C LYS A 111 -8.78 -1.68 -9.21
N LEU A 112 -9.71 -0.73 -9.10
CA LEU A 112 -10.35 -0.10 -10.24
C LEU A 112 -9.42 0.90 -10.98
N PRO A 113 -9.47 0.96 -12.32
CA PRO A 113 -8.79 1.99 -13.11
C PRO A 113 -9.26 3.41 -12.77
N LEU A 114 -8.41 4.43 -13.00
CA LEU A 114 -8.73 5.83 -12.68
C LEU A 114 -10.09 6.28 -13.24
N ARG A 115 -10.43 5.89 -14.48
CA ARG A 115 -11.67 6.33 -15.14
C ARG A 115 -12.92 5.77 -14.46
N GLN A 116 -12.84 4.53 -13.96
CA GLN A 116 -13.95 3.91 -13.23
C GLN A 116 -14.10 4.56 -11.86
N ALA A 117 -13.00 4.71 -11.11
CA ALA A 117 -13.02 5.39 -9.82
C ALA A 117 -13.53 6.84 -9.93
N ALA A 118 -13.10 7.58 -10.95
CA ALA A 118 -13.57 8.93 -11.22
C ALA A 118 -15.08 8.98 -11.53
N LYS A 119 -15.60 8.00 -12.29
CA LYS A 119 -17.03 7.89 -12.59
C LYS A 119 -17.85 7.57 -11.34
N ILE A 120 -17.42 6.59 -10.54
CA ILE A 120 -18.09 6.16 -9.31
C ILE A 120 -18.15 7.30 -8.29
N CYS A 121 -17.02 7.97 -8.06
CA CYS A 121 -16.93 9.07 -7.11
C CYS A 121 -17.44 10.41 -7.67
N ASN A 122 -17.90 10.46 -8.92
CA ASN A 122 -18.30 11.68 -9.61
C ASN A 122 -17.26 12.84 -9.49
N ILE A 123 -15.99 12.53 -9.76
CA ILE A 123 -14.88 13.49 -9.71
C ILE A 123 -14.15 13.57 -11.04
N ASN A 124 -13.39 14.65 -11.24
CA ASN A 124 -12.53 14.77 -12.41
C ASN A 124 -11.43 13.70 -12.37
N LEU A 125 -11.06 13.16 -13.53
CA LEU A 125 -9.96 12.21 -13.70
C LEU A 125 -8.64 12.70 -13.07
N LYS A 126 -8.33 14.00 -13.17
CA LYS A 126 -7.14 14.61 -12.55
C LYS A 126 -7.20 14.55 -11.03
N THR A 127 -8.38 14.73 -10.45
CA THR A 127 -8.60 14.61 -9.00
C THR A 127 -8.41 13.17 -8.55
N ALA A 128 -9.00 12.20 -9.24
CA ALA A 128 -8.77 10.78 -8.97
C ALA A 128 -7.27 10.43 -9.06
N PHE A 129 -6.59 10.89 -10.11
CA PHE A 129 -5.16 10.67 -10.29
C PHE A 129 -4.33 11.24 -9.14
N LEU A 130 -4.61 12.48 -8.72
CA LEU A 130 -3.97 13.10 -7.56
C LEU A 130 -4.21 12.29 -6.29
N TRP A 131 -5.48 11.94 -6.00
CA TRP A 131 -5.84 11.19 -4.79
C TRP A 131 -5.15 9.83 -4.74
N ARG A 132 -5.11 9.09 -5.86
CA ARG A 132 -4.41 7.80 -5.93
C ARG A 132 -2.98 7.89 -5.42
N HIS A 133 -2.24 8.85 -5.94
CA HIS A 133 -0.83 8.98 -5.59
C HIS A 133 -0.64 9.50 -4.18
N ARG A 134 -1.48 10.44 -3.73
CA ARG A 134 -1.44 10.94 -2.35
C ARG A 134 -1.84 9.86 -1.33
N PHE A 135 -2.73 8.93 -1.69
CA PHE A 135 -3.14 7.84 -0.80
C PHE A 135 -2.06 6.78 -0.62
N LEU A 136 -1.11 6.72 -1.55
CA LEU A 136 -0.04 5.71 -1.60
C LEU A 136 1.33 6.30 -1.23
N GLU A 137 1.40 7.63 -1.02
CA GLU A 137 2.64 8.37 -0.78
C GLU A 137 3.29 7.98 0.55
N ALA A 138 2.49 7.81 1.62
CA ALA A 138 3.01 7.46 2.95
C ALA A 138 3.54 6.03 3.04
N GLN A 139 3.06 5.14 2.19
CA GLN A 139 3.39 3.72 2.20
C GLN A 139 4.44 3.38 1.16
N SER A 140 4.67 4.26 0.20
CA SER A 140 5.76 4.15 -0.77
C SER A 140 7.08 4.04 -0.04
N GLU A 141 7.84 2.97 -0.30
CA GLU A 141 9.19 2.78 0.27
C GLU A 141 9.23 2.76 1.81
N GLN A 142 8.08 2.49 2.46
CA GLN A 142 7.95 2.40 3.92
C GLN A 142 7.47 1.00 4.30
N TYR A 143 8.26 0.31 5.12
CA TYR A 143 7.99 -1.06 5.57
C TYR A 143 7.97 -1.10 7.09
N LYS A 144 6.90 -1.66 7.65
CA LYS A 144 6.75 -1.83 9.11
C LYS A 144 7.27 -3.18 9.56
N ASP A 145 7.06 -4.19 8.72
CA ASP A 145 7.40 -5.57 9.02
C ASP A 145 8.77 -5.89 8.44
N LYS A 146 9.44 -6.87 9.06
CA LYS A 146 10.65 -7.50 8.55
C LYS A 146 10.31 -8.89 8.02
N LEU A 147 11.06 -9.34 7.03
CA LEU A 147 10.97 -10.67 6.46
C LEU A 147 11.69 -11.66 7.37
N SER A 148 11.08 -12.82 7.61
CA SER A 148 11.63 -13.84 8.52
C SER A 148 11.34 -15.28 8.07
N GLY A 149 12.11 -16.23 8.62
CA GLY A 149 11.92 -17.64 8.30
C GLY A 149 12.43 -17.95 6.90
N ILE A 150 11.58 -18.41 6.00
CA ILE A 150 11.96 -18.63 4.59
C ILE A 150 11.55 -17.40 3.78
N ILE A 151 12.55 -16.73 3.22
CA ILE A 151 12.42 -15.50 2.44
C ILE A 151 12.73 -15.82 0.98
N GLU A 152 11.80 -15.57 0.09
CA GLU A 152 11.97 -15.71 -1.35
C GLU A 152 12.21 -14.33 -1.96
N VAL A 153 13.27 -14.17 -2.73
CA VAL A 153 13.62 -12.90 -3.38
C VAL A 153 13.96 -13.11 -4.85
N ASP A 154 13.50 -12.17 -5.67
CA ASP A 154 13.77 -12.15 -7.11
C ASP A 154 13.64 -10.72 -7.66
N GLU A 155 14.42 -10.40 -8.69
CA GLU A 155 14.35 -9.16 -9.44
C GLU A 155 13.51 -9.35 -10.70
N PHE A 156 12.78 -8.30 -11.08
CA PHE A 156 12.11 -8.29 -12.36
C PHE A 156 12.18 -6.94 -13.06
N PHE A 157 12.15 -7.02 -14.39
CA PHE A 157 12.28 -5.85 -15.24
C PHE A 157 10.93 -5.41 -15.80
N LEU A 158 10.70 -4.09 -15.76
CA LEU A 158 9.61 -3.42 -16.45
C LEU A 158 10.15 -2.42 -17.47
N ALA A 159 9.35 -2.11 -18.48
CA ALA A 159 9.69 -1.07 -19.45
C ALA A 159 9.74 0.31 -18.77
N TYR A 160 10.84 1.05 -18.92
CA TYR A 160 10.91 2.44 -18.50
C TYR A 160 9.87 3.28 -19.23
N SER A 161 9.11 4.10 -18.48
CA SER A 161 7.91 4.77 -18.95
C SER A 161 7.78 6.17 -18.37
N GLU A 162 7.74 7.17 -19.25
CA GLU A 162 7.47 8.58 -18.92
C GLU A 162 6.01 8.96 -19.25
N LYS A 163 5.08 8.01 -19.10
CA LYS A 163 3.67 8.20 -19.42
C LYS A 163 3.11 9.44 -18.72
N GLY A 164 2.48 10.32 -19.51
CA GLY A 164 1.88 11.56 -19.02
C GLY A 164 2.86 12.74 -18.88
N THR A 165 4.14 12.57 -19.21
CA THR A 165 5.10 13.68 -19.29
C THR A 165 4.93 14.42 -20.62
N LYS A 166 4.97 15.76 -20.58
CA LYS A 166 4.83 16.62 -21.78
C LYS A 166 6.12 16.71 -22.62
N LYS A 167 7.28 16.58 -21.98
CA LYS A 167 8.61 16.64 -22.60
C LYS A 167 9.37 15.38 -22.22
N LEU A 168 9.74 14.56 -23.19
CA LEU A 168 10.62 13.42 -22.96
C LEU A 168 12.04 13.92 -22.69
N ASN A 169 12.84 13.12 -21.98
CA ASN A 169 14.27 13.38 -21.89
C ASN A 169 14.89 13.39 -23.30
N ARG A 170 15.84 14.32 -23.52
CA ARG A 170 16.36 14.66 -24.85
C ARG A 170 16.94 13.47 -25.60
N ASP A 171 17.43 12.48 -24.87
CA ASP A 171 18.12 11.31 -25.44
C ASP A 171 17.18 10.14 -25.75
N ARG A 172 15.86 10.29 -25.52
CA ARG A 172 14.87 9.23 -25.70
C ARG A 172 13.91 9.53 -26.85
N VAL A 173 13.80 8.58 -27.78
CA VAL A 173 12.81 8.62 -28.87
C VAL A 173 11.43 8.19 -28.37
N ALA A 174 10.38 8.86 -28.85
CA ALA A 174 8.99 8.48 -28.56
C ALA A 174 8.67 7.09 -29.15
N ARG A 175 8.10 6.21 -28.34
CA ARG A 175 7.67 4.87 -28.77
C ARG A 175 6.27 4.93 -29.38
N LYS A 176 6.01 4.15 -30.43
CA LYS A 176 4.68 4.03 -31.05
C LYS A 176 3.71 3.20 -30.19
N ARG A 177 4.21 2.18 -29.48
CA ARG A 177 3.42 1.29 -28.62
C ARG A 177 4.11 1.07 -27.27
N GLY A 178 3.31 0.76 -26.24
CA GLY A 178 3.84 0.33 -24.95
C GLY A 178 4.40 -1.10 -25.04
N GLY A 179 5.52 -1.37 -24.37
CA GLY A 179 6.13 -2.70 -24.31
C GLY A 179 7.17 -3.03 -25.38
N GLU A 180 7.32 -2.21 -26.43
CA GLU A 180 8.46 -2.29 -27.34
C GLU A 180 9.72 -1.76 -26.63
N VAL A 181 10.41 -2.66 -25.94
CA VAL A 181 11.69 -2.40 -25.29
C VAL A 181 12.67 -3.46 -25.72
N ASP A 182 13.84 -3.00 -26.18
CA ASP A 182 14.98 -3.89 -26.33
C ASP A 182 15.48 -4.28 -24.94
N LYS A 183 15.27 -5.55 -24.57
CA LYS A 183 15.70 -6.11 -23.28
C LYS A 183 17.22 -6.07 -23.08
N ARG A 184 17.98 -5.77 -24.13
CA ARG A 184 19.45 -5.70 -24.08
C ARG A 184 19.98 -4.28 -23.87
N LYS A 185 19.14 -3.25 -23.97
CA LYS A 185 19.56 -1.85 -23.85
C LYS A 185 19.40 -1.34 -22.42
N ARG A 186 20.54 -0.98 -21.82
CA ARG A 186 20.60 -0.32 -20.51
C ARG A 186 19.85 1.02 -20.57
N GLY A 187 19.03 1.30 -19.55
CA GLY A 187 18.22 2.52 -19.44
C GLY A 187 16.83 2.46 -20.08
N GLU A 188 16.50 1.40 -20.84
CA GLU A 188 15.13 1.21 -21.34
C GLU A 188 14.24 0.37 -20.41
N GLN A 189 14.85 -0.25 -19.40
CA GLN A 189 14.20 -1.07 -18.38
C GLN A 189 14.44 -0.50 -16.99
N VAL A 190 13.55 -0.86 -16.08
CA VAL A 190 13.61 -0.55 -14.65
C VAL A 190 13.62 -1.88 -13.93
N ALA A 191 14.64 -2.09 -13.10
CA ALA A 191 14.73 -3.24 -12.23
C ALA A 191 13.87 -2.99 -10.97
N VAL A 192 13.14 -4.01 -10.56
CA VAL A 192 12.32 -3.98 -9.35
C VAL A 192 12.66 -5.21 -8.54
N LEU A 193 13.07 -5.01 -7.30
CA LEU A 193 13.24 -6.07 -6.33
C LEU A 193 11.88 -6.42 -5.72
N LEU A 194 11.59 -7.71 -5.58
CA LEU A 194 10.47 -8.20 -4.78
C LEU A 194 10.94 -9.31 -3.85
N SER A 195 10.59 -9.21 -2.58
CA SER A 195 10.90 -10.20 -1.56
C SER A 195 9.64 -10.54 -0.77
N ILE A 196 9.41 -11.82 -0.51
CA ILE A 196 8.23 -12.32 0.18
C ILE A 196 8.65 -13.40 1.18
N ASP A 197 8.16 -13.33 2.41
CA ASP A 197 8.30 -14.42 3.36
C ASP A 197 7.09 -15.37 3.35
N ARG A 198 7.20 -16.53 4.01
CA ARG A 198 6.08 -17.49 4.11
C ARG A 198 4.89 -16.97 4.90
N SER A 199 5.09 -15.94 5.71
CA SER A 199 4.04 -15.22 6.43
C SER A 199 3.35 -14.16 5.58
N LYS A 200 3.69 -14.04 4.29
CA LYS A 200 3.15 -13.11 3.31
C LYS A 200 3.50 -11.64 3.56
N HIS A 201 4.52 -11.37 4.37
CA HIS A 201 5.12 -10.04 4.39
C HIS A 201 5.88 -9.82 3.08
N MET A 202 5.88 -8.58 2.59
CA MET A 202 6.43 -8.23 1.30
C MET A 202 7.29 -6.97 1.42
N ILE A 203 8.49 -7.04 0.88
CA ILE A 203 9.38 -5.90 0.67
C ILE A 203 9.58 -5.77 -0.84
N ASP A 204 9.55 -4.55 -1.35
CA ASP A 204 9.69 -4.24 -2.75
C ASP A 204 10.62 -3.04 -2.92
N GLY A 205 11.21 -2.83 -4.08
CA GLY A 205 12.09 -1.68 -4.31
C GLY A 205 12.28 -1.41 -5.78
N VAL A 206 12.18 -0.14 -6.18
CA VAL A 206 12.52 0.27 -7.54
C VAL A 206 14.00 0.65 -7.55
N LEU A 207 14.82 -0.19 -8.18
CA LEU A 207 16.27 -0.04 -8.14
C LEU A 207 16.72 1.04 -9.14
N ALA A 208 17.67 1.87 -8.72
CA ALA A 208 18.28 2.86 -9.63
C ALA A 208 19.14 2.18 -10.71
N ASP A 209 19.90 1.17 -10.29
CA ASP A 209 20.66 0.26 -11.14
C ASP A 209 20.58 -1.16 -10.57
N ASP A 210 20.69 -2.16 -11.44
CA ASP A 210 20.73 -3.58 -11.07
C ASP A 210 22.14 -3.94 -10.54
N THR A 211 22.45 -3.47 -9.33
CA THR A 211 23.75 -3.67 -8.67
C THR A 211 23.57 -4.27 -7.28
N ALA A 212 24.57 -5.03 -6.83
CA ALA A 212 24.56 -5.63 -5.50
C ALA A 212 24.33 -4.61 -4.38
N SER A 213 24.95 -3.42 -4.47
CA SER A 213 24.78 -2.35 -3.48
C SER A 213 23.35 -1.81 -3.40
N GLU A 214 22.66 -1.68 -4.54
CA GLU A 214 21.26 -1.24 -4.59
C GLU A 214 20.32 -2.31 -4.05
N ILE A 215 20.59 -3.59 -4.34
CA ILE A 215 19.80 -4.71 -3.81
C ILE A 215 19.97 -4.79 -2.28
N SER A 216 21.21 -4.70 -1.78
CA SER A 216 21.48 -4.73 -0.34
C SER A 216 20.77 -3.58 0.39
N SER A 217 20.85 -2.35 -0.12
CA SER A 217 20.22 -1.19 0.54
C SER A 217 18.70 -1.30 0.67
N HIS A 218 18.05 -1.99 -0.27
CA HIS A 218 16.60 -2.21 -0.25
C HIS A 218 16.16 -3.42 0.56
N LEU A 219 17.04 -4.38 0.83
CA LEU A 219 16.66 -5.66 1.42
C LEU A 219 17.24 -5.91 2.82
N GLU A 220 18.54 -5.66 2.99
CA GLU A 220 19.29 -5.97 4.22
C GLU A 220 18.62 -5.39 5.49
N PRO A 221 18.14 -4.13 5.53
CA PRO A 221 17.54 -3.57 6.75
C PRO A 221 16.26 -4.29 7.20
N TYR A 222 15.61 -5.00 6.27
CA TYR A 222 14.30 -5.63 6.45
C TYR A 222 14.36 -7.14 6.62
N ILE A 223 15.56 -7.73 6.72
CA ILE A 223 15.73 -9.15 7.02
C ILE A 223 15.86 -9.35 8.55
N VAL A 224 15.16 -10.34 9.08
CA VAL A 224 15.41 -10.86 10.44
C VAL A 224 16.59 -11.83 10.38
N LYS A 225 17.55 -11.69 11.29
CA LYS A 225 18.71 -12.57 11.40
C LYS A 225 18.30 -14.04 11.56
N ASP A 226 19.21 -14.95 11.18
CA ASP A 226 19.00 -16.40 11.24
C ASP A 226 17.81 -16.90 10.39
N SER A 227 17.46 -16.13 9.34
CA SER A 227 16.48 -16.55 8.32
C SER A 227 17.17 -17.33 7.18
N ILE A 228 16.36 -17.84 6.26
CA ILE A 228 16.79 -18.57 5.07
C ILE A 228 16.39 -17.76 3.84
N LEU A 229 17.38 -17.29 3.10
CA LEU A 229 17.19 -16.54 1.86
C LEU A 229 17.20 -17.50 0.67
N CYS A 230 16.17 -17.45 -0.17
CA CYS A 230 16.03 -18.24 -1.38
C CYS A 230 16.03 -17.31 -2.60
N SER A 231 17.01 -17.49 -3.51
CA SER A 231 17.10 -16.72 -4.75
C SER A 231 17.66 -17.56 -5.91
N ASP A 232 17.64 -17.01 -7.13
CA ASP A 232 18.27 -17.62 -8.32
C ASP A 232 19.82 -17.64 -8.24
N GLY A 233 20.36 -16.93 -7.24
CA GLY A 233 21.75 -16.96 -6.82
C GLY A 233 22.66 -15.97 -7.53
N ALA A 234 22.16 -14.77 -7.83
CA ALA A 234 23.03 -13.61 -8.01
C ALA A 234 23.97 -13.41 -6.79
N TRP A 235 25.21 -12.96 -7.05
CA TRP A 235 26.23 -12.75 -6.00
C TRP A 235 25.80 -11.74 -4.93
N ALA A 236 24.94 -10.78 -5.28
CA ALA A 236 24.38 -9.81 -4.33
C ALA A 236 23.76 -10.50 -3.11
N TYR A 237 23.02 -11.59 -3.33
CA TYR A 237 22.32 -12.31 -2.27
C TYR A 237 23.25 -13.08 -1.33
N VAL A 238 24.43 -13.48 -1.81
CA VAL A 238 25.45 -14.13 -0.98
C VAL A 238 25.97 -13.13 0.05
N SER A 239 26.32 -11.91 -0.38
CA SER A 239 26.78 -10.83 0.52
C SER A 239 25.72 -10.48 1.56
N ILE A 240 24.46 -10.33 1.13
CA ILE A 240 23.34 -10.02 2.03
C ILE A 240 23.14 -11.12 3.06
N ALA A 241 23.24 -12.40 2.66
CA ALA A 241 23.10 -13.51 3.57
C ALA A 241 24.23 -13.54 4.62
N GLU A 242 25.46 -13.26 4.24
CA GLU A 242 26.60 -13.15 5.15
C GLU A 242 26.42 -11.99 6.15
N GLU A 243 26.06 -10.80 5.67
CA GLU A 243 25.84 -9.60 6.50
C GLU A 243 24.69 -9.77 7.50
N THR A 244 23.63 -10.49 7.09
CA THR A 244 22.44 -10.72 7.92
C THR A 244 22.50 -12.01 8.76
N ASN A 245 23.60 -12.78 8.69
CA ASN A 245 23.74 -14.10 9.30
C ASN A 245 22.58 -15.05 8.91
N CYS A 246 22.23 -15.07 7.64
CA CYS A 246 21.20 -15.94 7.07
C CYS A 246 21.83 -17.09 6.27
N ASP A 247 21.13 -18.22 6.20
CA ASP A 247 21.47 -19.30 5.26
C ASP A 247 20.98 -18.91 3.86
N HIS A 248 21.78 -19.18 2.82
CA HIS A 248 21.43 -18.87 1.44
C HIS A 248 21.21 -20.15 0.63
N LYS A 249 19.97 -20.37 0.20
CA LYS A 249 19.60 -21.44 -0.73
C LYS A 249 19.52 -20.91 -2.15
N ARG A 250 20.56 -21.19 -2.93
CA ARG A 250 20.62 -20.87 -4.35
C ARG A 250 19.85 -21.91 -5.18
N LEU A 251 18.83 -21.45 -5.90
CA LEU A 251 17.92 -22.30 -6.67
C LEU A 251 18.08 -22.04 -8.18
N ILE A 252 18.99 -22.79 -8.80
CA ILE A 252 19.31 -22.64 -10.23
C ILE A 252 18.33 -23.45 -11.08
N SER A 253 17.75 -22.80 -12.11
CA SER A 253 16.65 -23.31 -12.95
C SER A 253 16.88 -24.67 -13.62
N ASN A 254 18.12 -25.14 -13.77
CA ASN A 254 18.41 -26.32 -14.60
C ASN A 254 18.59 -27.63 -13.83
N GLU A 255 18.78 -27.61 -12.50
CA GLU A 255 19.10 -28.83 -11.75
C GLU A 255 18.23 -29.05 -10.51
N ASN A 256 17.86 -27.99 -9.77
CA ASN A 256 17.07 -28.11 -8.53
C ASN A 256 16.15 -26.91 -8.31
N ARG A 257 15.00 -26.87 -9.01
CA ARG A 257 13.98 -25.81 -8.83
C ARG A 257 13.32 -25.82 -7.45
N VAL A 258 13.41 -26.95 -6.74
CA VAL A 258 12.92 -27.11 -5.38
C VAL A 258 13.94 -27.94 -4.62
N GLN A 259 14.59 -27.36 -3.61
CA GLN A 259 15.50 -28.08 -2.72
C GLN A 259 14.72 -28.55 -1.48
N ASP A 260 14.88 -29.82 -1.14
CA ASP A 260 14.23 -30.47 0.02
C ASP A 260 12.69 -30.36 0.06
N LYS A 261 12.05 -30.07 -1.09
CA LYS A 261 10.60 -29.77 -1.21
C LYS A 261 10.12 -28.52 -0.44
N ILE A 262 11.01 -27.81 0.24
CA ILE A 262 10.69 -26.70 1.16
C ILE A 262 11.22 -25.37 0.60
N TYR A 263 12.39 -25.37 -0.03
CA TYR A 263 13.03 -24.18 -0.58
C TYR A 263 12.70 -24.02 -2.05
N HIS A 264 12.06 -22.92 -2.39
CA HIS A 264 11.69 -22.56 -3.75
C HIS A 264 11.51 -21.05 -3.88
N ILE A 265 11.51 -20.51 -5.10
CA ILE A 265 11.19 -19.09 -5.40
C ILE A 265 9.81 -18.92 -6.08
N GLN A 266 8.93 -19.91 -5.97
CA GLN A 266 7.65 -19.93 -6.69
C GLN A 266 6.66 -18.88 -6.18
N THR A 267 6.70 -18.52 -4.89
CA THR A 267 5.79 -17.53 -4.30
C THR A 267 6.09 -16.15 -4.87
N VAL A 268 7.37 -15.75 -4.85
CA VAL A 268 7.80 -14.45 -5.39
C VAL A 268 7.57 -14.38 -6.91
N ASN A 269 7.89 -15.45 -7.65
CA ASN A 269 7.61 -15.54 -9.09
C ASN A 269 6.11 -15.37 -9.41
N GLY A 270 5.23 -16.03 -8.65
CA GLY A 270 3.79 -15.90 -8.80
C GLY A 270 3.30 -14.47 -8.52
N ALA A 271 3.84 -13.81 -7.49
CA ALA A 271 3.52 -12.43 -7.16
C ALA A 271 4.00 -11.46 -8.26
N ILE A 272 5.21 -11.65 -8.79
CA ILE A 272 5.76 -10.88 -9.91
C ILE A 272 4.86 -11.02 -11.15
N ALA A 273 4.46 -12.24 -11.49
CA ALA A 273 3.59 -12.50 -12.63
C ALA A 273 2.22 -11.80 -12.46
N HIS A 274 1.63 -11.87 -11.27
CA HIS A 274 0.38 -11.18 -10.96
C HIS A 274 0.53 -9.66 -11.02
N PHE A 275 1.61 -9.10 -10.47
CA PHE A 275 1.88 -7.67 -10.51
C PHE A 275 2.04 -7.15 -11.95
N LYS A 276 2.85 -7.84 -12.78
CA LYS A 276 3.01 -7.51 -14.22
C LYS A 276 1.67 -7.55 -14.95
N GLY A 277 0.91 -8.63 -14.78
CA GLY A 277 -0.41 -8.77 -15.40
C GLY A 277 -1.38 -7.65 -14.97
N TRP A 278 -1.36 -7.28 -13.69
CA TRP A 278 -2.19 -6.19 -13.18
C TRP A 278 -1.80 -4.82 -13.78
N ILE A 279 -0.50 -4.49 -13.80
CA ILE A 279 -0.02 -3.23 -14.36
C ILE A 279 -0.31 -3.12 -15.86
N ASP A 280 -0.01 -4.18 -16.62
CA ASP A 280 -0.12 -4.14 -18.08
C ASP A 280 -1.58 -4.22 -18.56
N ILE A 281 -2.38 -5.10 -17.96
CA ILE A 281 -3.74 -5.38 -18.43
C ILE A 281 -4.75 -4.42 -17.81
N LYS A 282 -4.74 -4.28 -16.47
CA LYS A 282 -5.75 -3.49 -15.75
C LYS A 282 -5.38 -2.01 -15.72
N MET A 283 -4.14 -1.67 -15.40
CA MET A 283 -3.68 -0.27 -15.31
C MET A 283 -3.22 0.32 -16.65
N ARG A 284 -3.03 -0.53 -17.67
CA ARG A 284 -2.57 -0.15 -19.02
C ARG A 284 -1.23 0.57 -18.99
N GLY A 285 -0.34 0.09 -18.15
CA GLY A 285 0.99 0.66 -17.89
C GLY A 285 0.95 1.93 -17.04
N VAL A 286 1.99 2.11 -16.24
CA VAL A 286 2.18 3.25 -15.34
C VAL A 286 3.46 4.00 -15.70
N ALA A 287 3.62 5.23 -15.22
CA ALA A 287 4.91 5.92 -15.35
C ALA A 287 5.86 5.41 -14.27
N THR A 288 7.14 5.25 -14.60
CA THR A 288 8.17 4.73 -13.68
C THR A 288 8.22 5.50 -12.38
N LYS A 289 8.10 6.84 -12.42
CA LYS A 289 8.08 7.71 -11.23
C LYS A 289 6.94 7.43 -10.24
N TYR A 290 5.93 6.66 -10.64
CA TYR A 290 4.82 6.27 -9.77
C TYR A 290 4.85 4.78 -9.43
N LEU A 291 5.83 4.03 -9.94
CA LEU A 291 5.95 2.61 -9.67
C LEU A 291 6.03 2.29 -8.17
N PRO A 292 6.75 3.07 -7.33
CA PRO A 292 6.73 2.88 -5.87
C PRO A 292 5.31 2.94 -5.28
N HIS A 293 4.46 3.88 -5.74
CA HIS A 293 3.05 3.93 -5.32
C HIS A 293 2.28 2.67 -5.68
N TYR A 294 2.46 2.15 -6.91
CA TYR A 294 1.74 0.95 -7.35
C TYR A 294 2.24 -0.33 -6.66
N LEU A 295 3.52 -0.39 -6.30
CA LEU A 295 4.06 -1.47 -5.49
C LEU A 295 3.49 -1.42 -4.06
N ALA A 296 3.43 -0.24 -3.43
CA ALA A 296 2.76 -0.06 -2.15
C ALA A 296 1.29 -0.51 -2.22
N TRP A 297 0.55 -0.11 -3.26
CA TRP A 297 -0.83 -0.55 -3.45
C TRP A 297 -0.95 -2.06 -3.65
N PHE A 298 -0.02 -2.67 -4.40
CA PHE A 298 0.02 -4.11 -4.60
C PHE A 298 0.27 -4.85 -3.28
N ARG A 299 1.23 -4.38 -2.49
CA ARG A 299 1.55 -4.89 -1.16
C ARG A 299 0.37 -4.80 -0.20
N GLU A 300 -0.27 -3.64 -0.10
CA GLU A 300 -1.47 -3.45 0.73
C GLU A 300 -2.59 -4.41 0.32
N SER A 301 -2.80 -4.57 -0.99
CA SER A 301 -3.81 -5.49 -1.50
C SER A 301 -3.45 -6.97 -1.25
N TYR A 302 -2.16 -7.31 -1.28
CA TYR A 302 -1.66 -8.66 -1.02
C TYR A 302 -1.83 -9.04 0.44
N ALA A 303 -1.61 -8.08 1.35
CA ALA A 303 -1.89 -8.20 2.77
C ALA A 303 -3.39 -8.16 3.13
N GLY A 304 -4.27 -7.93 2.15
CA GLY A 304 -5.73 -7.96 2.35
C GLY A 304 -6.27 -6.74 3.09
N LEU A 305 -5.63 -5.57 2.96
CA LEU A 305 -6.15 -4.34 3.55
C LEU A 305 -7.49 -3.97 2.91
N ASN A 306 -8.48 -3.67 3.76
CA ASN A 306 -9.75 -3.09 3.32
C ASN A 306 -9.65 -1.57 3.11
N PHE A 307 -10.67 -0.98 2.48
CA PHE A 307 -10.71 0.45 2.17
C PHE A 307 -10.46 1.38 3.38
N GLN A 308 -10.91 1.01 4.58
CA GLN A 308 -10.68 1.83 5.78
C GLN A 308 -9.21 1.77 6.19
N GLN A 309 -8.61 0.58 6.19
CA GLN A 309 -7.19 0.38 6.51
C GLN A 309 -6.28 1.10 5.50
N MET A 310 -6.62 1.08 4.21
CA MET A 310 -5.91 1.85 3.19
C MET A 310 -5.94 3.35 3.46
N LEU A 311 -7.10 3.89 3.87
CA LEU A 311 -7.20 5.30 4.22
C LEU A 311 -6.43 5.66 5.50
N VAL A 312 -6.41 4.76 6.49
CA VAL A 312 -5.59 4.89 7.70
C VAL A 312 -4.11 4.91 7.35
N ALA A 313 -3.68 4.03 6.45
CA ALA A 313 -2.29 3.95 6.00
C ALA A 313 -1.88 5.23 5.26
N ALA A 314 -2.76 5.80 4.43
CA ALA A 314 -2.54 7.05 3.71
C ALA A 314 -2.41 8.30 4.60
N TYR A 315 -2.92 8.23 5.83
CA TYR A 315 -2.91 9.35 6.77
C TYR A 315 -1.59 9.48 7.55
N ARG A 316 -0.90 8.36 7.79
CA ARG A 316 0.33 8.31 8.59
C ARG A 316 1.51 8.95 7.86
#